data_AF-A0A498M3M3-F1
#
_entry.id   AF-A0A498M3M3-F1
#
_cell.length_a   1.000
_cell.length_b   1.000
_cell.length_c   1.000
_cell.angle_alpha   90.00
_cell.angle_beta   90.00
_cell.angle_gamma   90.00
#
_symmetry.space_group_name_H-M   'P 1'
#
loop_
_entity.id
_entity.type
_entity.pdbx_description
1 polymer ?
#
loop_
_entity_poly.entity_id
_entity_poly.type
_entity_poly.pdbx_seq_one_letter_code
_entity_poly.pdbx_strand_id
1 'polypeptide(L)'
;MWTIVLLLLGVSVANAEYTSVGMVDDIPFVYFDSNITRTIPKTEWIKQNEGADYWDRESQKERGGMPVLKTNIQTGMQRFNQTAGVHTVQIAYGCEWDDQTGETNGFHQESYDGEDFVYLDLKELRFISPVPQGTPTVQKWNNDKSKLDNHKNYLSTVCIDWLKKYVQYGKSSLEKTVYPRVSLLQKDPSSPVACHATGFYPSGVTINWQKNGQDHDEDVDLREIVPNEDGTFQVMSKLNVKPEEWKKNKYECVVEHKSRTTRSVLTEDKIITNYGSNSSESLPIIPIIIGAVAAVLLVVIGVAGYCVYQKRNGFKPVSGKFLTISF
;
A
#
# COMPACT_ATOMS: atom_id res chain seq x y z
N MET A 1 -11.63 19.19 -11.20
CA MET A 1 -11.36 17.85 -10.61
C MET A 1 -12.07 17.85 -9.30
N TRP A 2 -12.98 16.91 -9.06
CA TRP A 2 -13.79 16.93 -7.84
C TRP A 2 -12.92 16.77 -6.60
N THR A 3 -12.97 17.76 -5.70
CA THR A 3 -12.47 17.60 -4.34
C THR A 3 -13.60 17.10 -3.46
N ILE A 4 -13.34 16.08 -2.64
CA ILE A 4 -14.35 15.42 -1.82
C ILE A 4 -13.98 15.59 -0.33
N VAL A 5 -14.93 16.06 0.48
CA VAL A 5 -14.88 15.84 1.93
C VAL A 5 -15.83 14.72 2.27
N LEU A 6 -15.28 13.66 2.88
CA LEU A 6 -16.02 12.51 3.36
C LEU A 6 -15.81 12.40 4.87
N LEU A 7 -16.90 12.39 5.63
CA LEU A 7 -16.89 11.97 7.02
C LEU A 7 -17.47 10.55 7.11
N LEU A 8 -16.65 9.63 7.60
CA LEU A 8 -17.05 8.27 7.94
C LEU A 8 -17.21 8.16 9.45
N LEU A 9 -18.43 7.86 9.90
CA LEU A 9 -18.74 7.51 11.28
C LEU A 9 -19.05 6.01 11.34
N GLY A 10 -18.51 5.30 12.31
CA GLY A 10 -18.76 3.88 12.52
C GLY A 10 -18.91 3.55 14.00
N VAL A 11 -19.85 2.66 14.34
CA VAL A 11 -20.00 2.10 15.68
C VAL A 11 -20.17 0.60 15.62
N SER A 12 -19.48 -0.11 16.52
CA SER A 12 -19.65 -1.55 16.76
C SER A 12 -19.99 -1.84 18.23
N VAL A 13 -20.98 -2.71 18.47
CA VAL A 13 -21.37 -3.11 19.85
C VAL A 13 -20.44 -4.16 20.46
N ALA A 14 -19.61 -4.86 19.68
CA ALA A 14 -18.65 -5.84 20.22
C ALA A 14 -17.78 -5.26 21.33
N ASN A 15 -17.31 -4.02 21.10
CA ASN A 15 -16.34 -3.33 21.93
C ASN A 15 -16.83 -1.95 22.41
N ALA A 16 -18.07 -1.57 22.10
CA ALA A 16 -18.59 -0.20 22.27
C ALA A 16 -17.70 0.88 21.62
N GLU A 17 -16.99 0.52 20.56
CA GLU A 17 -16.07 1.40 19.85
C GLU A 17 -16.84 2.27 18.87
N TYR A 18 -16.77 3.58 19.10
CA TYR A 18 -17.18 4.61 18.15
C TYR A 18 -15.93 5.18 17.50
N THR A 19 -15.94 5.30 16.19
CA THR A 19 -14.85 5.91 15.42
C THR A 19 -15.42 6.87 14.38
N SER A 20 -14.78 8.02 14.23
CA SER A 20 -15.05 9.02 13.19
C SER A 20 -13.76 9.37 12.48
N VAL A 21 -13.82 9.42 11.15
CA VAL A 21 -12.69 9.80 10.28
C VAL A 21 -13.19 10.82 9.27
N GLY A 22 -12.55 12.00 9.26
CA GLY A 22 -12.77 13.02 8.24
C GLY A 22 -11.65 13.00 7.22
N MET A 23 -12.01 13.03 5.95
CA MET A 23 -11.09 12.98 4.81
C MET A 23 -11.31 14.16 3.87
N VAL A 24 -10.22 14.62 3.24
CA VAL A 24 -10.24 15.50 2.06
C VAL A 24 -9.45 14.77 0.97
N ASP A 25 -10.05 14.54 -0.20
CA ASP A 25 -9.44 13.77 -1.31
C ASP A 25 -8.84 12.43 -0.85
N ASP A 26 -9.64 11.66 -0.10
CA ASP A 26 -9.28 10.36 0.49
C ASP A 26 -8.09 10.39 1.47
N ILE A 27 -7.66 11.58 1.90
CA ILE A 27 -6.60 11.77 2.88
C ILE A 27 -7.24 12.10 4.24
N PRO A 28 -7.11 11.23 5.26
CA PRO A 28 -7.60 11.52 6.60
C PRO A 28 -6.93 12.76 7.18
N PHE A 29 -7.73 13.76 7.56
CA PHE A 29 -7.25 14.99 8.19
C PHE A 29 -7.69 15.13 9.64
N VAL A 30 -8.77 14.46 10.05
CA VAL A 30 -9.22 14.41 11.44
C VAL A 30 -9.66 13.01 11.82
N TYR A 31 -9.57 12.70 13.12
CA TYR A 31 -9.94 11.41 13.69
C TYR A 31 -10.51 11.59 15.08
N PHE A 32 -11.48 10.78 15.45
CA PHE A 32 -12.03 10.68 16.80
C PHE A 32 -12.32 9.21 17.10
N ASP A 33 -12.12 8.79 18.35
CA ASP A 33 -12.68 7.54 18.85
C ASP A 33 -13.21 7.67 20.29
N SER A 34 -13.99 6.68 20.71
CA SER A 34 -14.61 6.62 22.05
C SER A 34 -13.61 6.54 23.21
N ASN A 35 -12.34 6.21 22.97
CA ASN A 35 -11.30 6.14 24.01
C ASN A 35 -10.60 7.50 24.19
N ILE A 36 -10.30 8.19 23.09
CA ILE A 36 -9.68 9.52 23.08
C ILE A 36 -10.71 10.58 23.48
N THR A 37 -11.96 10.43 23.02
CA THR A 37 -13.10 11.34 23.26
C THR A 37 -12.85 12.79 22.81
N ARG A 38 -11.88 13.00 21.93
CA ARG A 38 -11.51 14.27 21.33
C ARG A 38 -11.14 14.07 19.88
N THR A 39 -11.54 15.02 19.04
CA THR A 39 -11.16 15.06 17.63
C THR A 39 -9.72 15.55 17.55
N ILE A 40 -8.85 14.73 16.94
CA ILE A 40 -7.42 15.02 16.79
C ILE A 40 -7.07 15.28 15.33
N PRO A 41 -6.11 16.18 15.05
CA PRO A 41 -5.59 16.38 13.72
C PRO A 41 -4.78 15.16 13.27
N LYS A 42 -4.91 14.81 11.99
CA LYS A 42 -4.09 13.79 11.30
C LYS A 42 -3.17 14.39 10.25
N THR A 43 -3.32 15.67 9.94
CA THR A 43 -2.43 16.42 9.05
C THR A 43 -1.91 17.67 9.74
N GLU A 44 -0.72 18.12 9.35
CA GLU A 44 -0.14 19.33 9.93
C GLU A 44 -0.89 20.60 9.50
N TRP A 45 -1.45 20.62 8.28
CA TRP A 45 -2.17 21.78 7.78
C TRP A 45 -3.43 22.10 8.59
N ILE A 46 -4.24 21.12 9.01
CA ILE A 46 -5.44 21.41 9.81
C ILE A 46 -5.04 21.86 11.22
N LYS A 47 -3.98 21.25 11.78
CA LYS A 47 -3.45 21.58 13.10
C LYS A 47 -2.97 23.02 13.19
N GLN A 48 -2.35 23.53 12.13
CA GLN A 48 -1.81 24.89 12.08
C GLN A 48 -2.86 25.96 11.78
N ASN A 49 -3.94 25.60 11.08
CA ASN A 49 -4.93 26.56 10.58
C ASN A 49 -6.20 26.65 11.45
N GLU A 50 -6.44 25.70 12.36
CA GLU A 50 -7.61 25.70 13.25
C GLU A 50 -7.23 25.79 14.74
N GLY A 51 -8.04 26.56 15.48
CA GLY A 51 -7.84 26.83 16.90
C GLY A 51 -8.66 25.94 17.85
N ALA A 52 -8.52 26.17 19.16
CA ALA A 52 -9.18 25.38 20.20
C ALA A 52 -10.71 25.30 20.02
N ASP A 53 -11.37 26.41 19.67
CA ASP A 53 -12.82 26.45 19.47
C ASP A 53 -13.32 25.49 18.38
N TYR A 54 -12.54 25.31 17.30
CA TYR A 54 -12.84 24.34 16.25
C TYR A 54 -12.79 22.92 16.83
N TRP A 55 -11.68 22.57 17.48
CA TRP A 55 -11.45 21.23 18.03
C TRP A 55 -12.46 20.87 19.13
N ASP A 56 -12.82 21.82 19.98
CA ASP A 56 -13.83 21.65 21.01
C ASP A 56 -15.22 21.43 20.40
N ARG A 57 -15.59 22.22 19.39
CA ARG A 57 -16.88 22.07 18.68
C ARG A 57 -16.97 20.73 17.97
N GLU A 58 -15.94 20.32 17.21
CA GLU A 58 -15.95 19.02 16.53
C GLU A 58 -15.99 17.88 17.55
N SER A 59 -15.20 17.95 18.62
CA SER A 59 -15.25 16.95 19.71
C SER A 59 -16.61 16.88 20.41
N GLN A 60 -17.34 18.00 20.52
CA GLN A 60 -18.70 18.01 21.07
C GLN A 60 -19.70 17.36 20.13
N LYS A 61 -19.61 17.62 18.81
CA LYS A 61 -20.47 16.96 17.82
C LYS A 61 -20.30 15.45 17.83
N GLU A 62 -19.05 14.97 17.82
CA GLU A 62 -18.75 13.53 17.84
C GLU A 62 -19.31 12.86 19.12
N ARG A 63 -19.07 13.47 20.29
CA ARG A 63 -19.65 13.01 21.57
C ARG A 63 -21.19 13.01 21.57
N GLY A 64 -21.81 13.96 20.88
CA GLY A 64 -23.27 14.01 20.70
C GLY A 64 -23.79 12.93 19.76
N GLY A 65 -23.02 12.55 18.73
CA GLY A 65 -23.37 11.51 17.77
C GLY A 65 -23.23 10.08 18.33
N MET A 66 -22.22 9.84 19.17
CA MET A 66 -21.97 8.55 19.83
C MET A 66 -23.22 7.85 20.40
N PRO A 67 -24.01 8.47 21.31
CA PRO A 67 -25.20 7.81 21.87
C PRO A 67 -26.29 7.59 20.82
N VAL A 68 -26.39 8.45 19.81
CA VAL A 68 -27.38 8.31 18.72
C VAL A 68 -27.10 7.06 17.90
N LEU A 69 -25.85 6.84 17.47
CA LEU A 69 -25.50 5.62 16.72
C LEU A 69 -25.67 4.36 17.57
N LYS A 70 -25.38 4.41 18.88
CA LYS A 70 -25.65 3.29 19.79
C LYS A 70 -27.14 2.94 19.85
N THR A 71 -28.03 3.93 19.89
CA THR A 71 -29.48 3.70 19.80
C THR A 71 -29.90 3.20 18.42
N ASN A 72 -29.25 3.65 17.34
CA ASN A 72 -29.52 3.14 15.99
C ASN A 72 -29.19 1.65 15.88
N ILE A 73 -28.11 1.16 16.50
CA ILE A 73 -27.81 -0.29 16.52
C ILE A 73 -28.92 -1.08 17.22
N GLN A 74 -29.39 -0.63 18.39
CA GLN A 74 -30.49 -1.28 19.09
C GLN A 74 -31.78 -1.31 18.25
N THR A 75 -32.05 -0.22 17.53
CA THR A 75 -33.18 -0.12 16.59
C THR A 75 -33.01 -1.08 15.42
N GLY A 76 -31.80 -1.19 14.85
CA GLY A 76 -31.46 -2.15 13.80
C GLY A 76 -31.70 -3.58 14.26
N MET A 77 -31.09 -3.97 15.38
CA MET A 77 -31.24 -5.31 15.96
C MET A 77 -32.71 -5.71 16.14
N GLN A 78 -33.54 -4.80 16.69
CA GLN A 78 -34.97 -5.03 16.85
C GLN A 78 -35.69 -5.24 15.50
N ARG A 79 -35.39 -4.41 14.49
CA ARG A 79 -36.04 -4.48 13.17
C ARG A 79 -35.61 -5.68 12.33
N PHE A 80 -34.41 -6.19 12.58
CA PHE A 80 -33.89 -7.40 11.94
C PHE A 80 -34.13 -8.68 12.77
N ASN A 81 -34.85 -8.58 13.89
CA ASN A 81 -35.11 -9.69 14.83
C ASN A 81 -33.82 -10.37 15.34
N GLN A 82 -32.75 -9.58 15.52
CA GLN A 82 -31.46 -10.04 16.03
C GLN A 82 -31.39 -9.79 17.53
N THR A 83 -31.03 -10.82 18.30
CA THR A 83 -31.03 -10.78 19.78
C THR A 83 -29.63 -10.88 20.39
N ALA A 84 -28.63 -11.27 19.60
CA ALA A 84 -27.25 -11.44 20.02
C ALA A 84 -26.32 -11.27 18.81
N GLY A 85 -25.03 -11.11 19.08
CA GLY A 85 -24.01 -10.91 18.07
C GLY A 85 -23.46 -9.49 18.07
N VAL A 86 -22.45 -9.30 17.22
CA VAL A 86 -21.84 -8.00 16.97
C VAL A 86 -22.52 -7.38 15.78
N HIS A 87 -23.04 -6.17 15.97
CA HIS A 87 -23.69 -5.40 14.92
C HIS A 87 -23.02 -4.06 14.72
N THR A 88 -23.08 -3.55 13.51
CA THR A 88 -22.49 -2.27 13.12
C THR A 88 -23.50 -1.33 12.51
N VAL A 89 -23.33 -0.04 12.79
CA VAL A 89 -23.95 1.05 12.04
C VAL A 89 -22.85 1.94 11.53
N GLN A 90 -22.90 2.26 10.24
CA GLN A 90 -21.95 3.13 9.57
C GLN A 90 -22.72 4.29 8.93
N ILE A 91 -22.17 5.49 8.99
CA ILE A 91 -22.69 6.68 8.33
C ILE A 91 -21.57 7.28 7.49
N ALA A 92 -21.82 7.41 6.19
CA ALA A 92 -20.94 8.09 5.25
C ALA A 92 -21.68 9.32 4.73
N TYR A 93 -21.13 10.52 4.99
CA TYR A 93 -21.72 11.74 4.46
C TYR A 93 -20.64 12.76 4.11
N GLY A 94 -20.97 13.64 3.18
CA GLY A 94 -19.96 14.50 2.60
C GLY A 94 -20.47 15.36 1.46
N CYS A 95 -19.59 16.20 0.96
CA CYS A 95 -19.84 17.06 -0.16
C CYS A 95 -18.67 17.05 -1.14
N GLU A 96 -19.00 17.34 -2.39
CA GLU A 96 -18.05 17.35 -3.50
C GLU A 96 -18.10 18.74 -4.13
N TRP A 97 -16.94 19.24 -4.54
CA TRP A 97 -16.83 20.52 -5.21
C TRP A 97 -15.83 20.40 -6.37
N ASP A 98 -16.27 20.80 -7.58
CA ASP A 98 -15.37 20.95 -8.71
C ASP A 98 -14.86 22.40 -8.79
N ASP A 99 -13.54 22.55 -8.69
CA ASP A 99 -12.83 23.82 -8.69
C ASP A 99 -12.80 24.55 -10.05
N GLN A 100 -13.09 23.85 -11.15
CA GLN A 100 -13.09 24.36 -12.51
C GLN A 100 -14.49 24.82 -12.93
N THR A 101 -15.52 24.01 -12.68
CA THR A 101 -16.90 24.30 -13.09
C THR A 101 -17.69 25.02 -11.99
N GLY A 102 -17.24 24.92 -10.73
CA GLY A 102 -17.99 25.38 -9.57
C GLY A 102 -19.16 24.48 -9.20
N GLU A 103 -19.30 23.32 -9.85
CA GLU A 103 -20.35 22.35 -9.55
C GLU A 103 -20.16 21.77 -8.14
N THR A 104 -21.27 21.50 -7.46
CA THR A 104 -21.29 20.98 -6.10
C THR A 104 -22.26 19.84 -5.99
N ASN A 105 -21.91 18.84 -5.19
CA ASN A 105 -22.77 17.71 -4.89
C ASN A 105 -22.66 17.34 -3.40
N GLY A 106 -23.52 16.44 -2.94
CA GLY A 106 -23.44 15.92 -1.57
C GLY A 106 -24.20 14.63 -1.39
N PHE A 107 -23.78 13.87 -0.39
CA PHE A 107 -24.33 12.55 -0.10
C PHE A 107 -24.46 12.34 1.40
N HIS A 108 -25.40 11.49 1.77
CA HIS A 108 -25.58 10.95 3.12
C HIS A 108 -26.08 9.52 2.97
N GLN A 109 -25.36 8.57 3.55
CA GLN A 109 -25.64 7.15 3.50
C GLN A 109 -25.46 6.56 4.89
N GLU A 110 -26.35 5.64 5.24
CA GLU A 110 -26.30 4.85 6.46
C GLU A 110 -26.39 3.37 6.09
N SER A 111 -25.51 2.58 6.70
CA SER A 111 -25.41 1.13 6.50
C SER A 111 -25.57 0.41 7.84
N TYR A 112 -26.10 -0.81 7.78
CA TYR A 112 -26.29 -1.70 8.91
C TYR A 112 -25.67 -3.06 8.61
N ASP A 113 -24.80 -3.55 9.49
CA ASP A 113 -24.03 -4.79 9.29
C ASP A 113 -23.27 -4.85 7.95
N GLY A 114 -22.81 -3.68 7.46
CA GLY A 114 -22.09 -3.53 6.19
C GLY A 114 -22.96 -3.39 4.94
N GLU A 115 -24.30 -3.50 5.07
CA GLU A 115 -25.25 -3.42 3.96
C GLU A 115 -25.98 -2.07 3.93
N ASP A 116 -26.35 -1.60 2.75
CA ASP A 116 -27.07 -0.33 2.57
C ASP A 116 -28.42 -0.32 3.32
N PHE A 117 -28.64 0.72 4.14
CA PHE A 117 -29.85 0.83 4.96
C PHE A 117 -30.71 2.04 4.59
N VAL A 118 -30.13 3.24 4.55
CA VAL A 118 -30.83 4.49 4.18
C VAL A 118 -29.86 5.42 3.46
N TYR A 119 -30.30 6.10 2.41
CA TYR A 119 -29.52 7.16 1.77
C TYR A 119 -30.38 8.37 1.41
N LEU A 120 -29.77 9.54 1.29
CA LEU A 120 -30.41 10.77 0.87
C LEU A 120 -30.31 10.94 -0.64
N ASP A 121 -31.45 10.99 -1.32
CA ASP A 121 -31.55 11.59 -2.65
C ASP A 121 -31.62 13.11 -2.48
N LEU A 122 -30.47 13.79 -2.65
CA LEU A 122 -30.35 15.22 -2.43
C LEU A 122 -31.13 16.03 -3.49
N LYS A 123 -31.28 15.48 -4.70
CA LYS A 123 -31.98 16.14 -5.81
C LYS A 123 -33.49 16.19 -5.55
N GLU A 124 -34.07 15.05 -5.17
CA GLU A 124 -35.48 14.94 -4.81
C GLU A 124 -35.76 15.36 -3.35
N LEU A 125 -34.68 15.65 -2.59
CA LEU A 125 -34.69 15.98 -1.17
C LEU A 125 -35.52 15.00 -0.33
N ARG A 126 -35.17 13.72 -0.42
CA ARG A 126 -35.85 12.66 0.35
C ARG A 126 -34.90 11.51 0.67
N PHE A 127 -35.10 10.91 1.82
CA PHE A 127 -34.44 9.66 2.18
C PHE A 127 -35.14 8.47 1.53
N ILE A 128 -34.34 7.50 1.10
CA ILE A 128 -34.75 6.25 0.47
C ILE A 128 -34.11 5.11 1.23
N SER A 129 -34.81 3.98 1.33
CA SER A 129 -34.26 2.75 1.90
C SER A 129 -34.40 1.62 0.88
N PRO A 130 -33.32 0.87 0.59
CA PRO A 130 -33.39 -0.32 -0.26
C PRO A 130 -33.98 -1.53 0.47
N VAL A 131 -34.16 -1.46 1.79
CA VAL A 131 -34.64 -2.57 2.63
C VAL A 131 -35.94 -2.23 3.36
N PRO A 132 -36.89 -3.18 3.50
CA PRO A 132 -38.15 -2.93 4.21
C PRO A 132 -37.98 -2.41 5.64
N GLN A 133 -36.92 -2.85 6.34
CA GLN A 133 -36.56 -2.48 7.70
C GLN A 133 -36.24 -0.98 7.86
N GLY A 134 -35.84 -0.29 6.78
CA GLY A 134 -35.61 1.15 6.80
C GLY A 134 -36.88 1.97 6.57
N THR A 135 -38.01 1.36 6.17
CA THR A 135 -39.28 2.07 5.89
C THR A 135 -39.73 2.99 7.02
N PRO A 136 -39.74 2.58 8.30
CA PRO A 136 -40.14 3.47 9.40
C PRO A 136 -39.19 4.67 9.56
N THR A 137 -37.90 4.49 9.25
CA THR A 137 -36.91 5.58 9.31
C THR A 137 -37.18 6.62 8.24
N VAL A 138 -37.30 6.19 6.98
CA VAL A 138 -37.50 7.13 5.87
C VAL A 138 -38.87 7.82 5.95
N GLN A 139 -39.92 7.13 6.41
CA GLN A 139 -41.22 7.77 6.68
C GLN A 139 -41.10 8.87 7.74
N LYS A 140 -40.43 8.59 8.87
CA LYS A 140 -40.22 9.57 9.93
C LYS A 140 -39.44 10.79 9.42
N TRP A 141 -38.35 10.56 8.67
CA TRP A 141 -37.45 11.63 8.25
C TRP A 141 -38.03 12.45 7.10
N ASN A 142 -38.72 11.81 6.15
CA ASN A 142 -39.33 12.53 5.03
C ASN A 142 -40.55 13.36 5.45
N ASN A 143 -41.18 13.03 6.58
CA ASN A 143 -42.26 13.84 7.16
C ASN A 143 -41.73 15.06 7.95
N ASP A 144 -40.43 15.12 8.25
CA ASP A 144 -39.79 16.22 8.97
C ASP A 144 -39.08 17.15 7.99
N LYS A 145 -39.82 18.17 7.53
CA LYS A 145 -39.30 19.17 6.58
C LYS A 145 -38.08 19.92 7.12
N SER A 146 -38.08 20.26 8.41
CA SER A 146 -36.95 20.96 9.02
C SER A 146 -35.69 20.10 9.00
N LYS A 147 -35.83 18.79 9.24
CA LYS A 147 -34.70 17.87 9.14
C LYS A 147 -34.16 17.79 7.72
N LEU A 148 -35.02 17.69 6.70
CA LEU A 148 -34.60 17.68 5.30
C LEU A 148 -33.88 18.97 4.90
N ASP A 149 -34.45 20.12 5.26
CA ASP A 149 -33.85 21.43 4.99
C ASP A 149 -32.48 21.58 5.66
N ASN A 150 -32.33 21.06 6.89
CA ASN A 150 -31.05 21.05 7.58
C ASN A 150 -29.99 20.19 6.87
N HIS A 151 -30.36 19.01 6.35
CA HIS A 151 -29.43 18.17 5.57
C HIS A 151 -29.03 18.88 4.28
N LYS A 152 -29.99 19.47 3.56
CA LYS A 152 -29.72 20.25 2.35
C LYS A 152 -28.79 21.43 2.63
N ASN A 153 -29.09 22.23 3.65
CA ASN A 153 -28.27 23.37 4.02
C ASN A 153 -26.84 22.95 4.40
N TYR A 154 -26.70 21.86 5.15
CA TYR A 154 -25.39 21.34 5.50
C TYR A 154 -24.62 20.88 4.25
N LEU A 155 -25.19 19.99 3.44
CA LEU A 155 -24.49 19.36 2.31
C LEU A 155 -24.22 20.34 1.16
N SER A 156 -25.16 21.25 0.87
CA SER A 156 -25.04 22.18 -0.26
C SER A 156 -24.37 23.51 0.10
N THR A 157 -24.22 23.85 1.38
CA THR A 157 -23.64 25.15 1.80
C THR A 157 -22.53 24.96 2.81
N VAL A 158 -22.86 24.53 4.03
CA VAL A 158 -21.89 24.51 5.15
C VAL A 158 -20.70 23.60 4.83
N CYS A 159 -20.95 22.40 4.33
CA CYS A 159 -19.91 21.45 3.96
C CYS A 159 -19.01 22.01 2.85
N ILE A 160 -19.59 22.63 1.81
CA ILE A 160 -18.84 23.21 0.69
C ILE A 160 -17.94 24.36 1.15
N ASP A 161 -18.42 25.22 2.05
CA ASP A 161 -17.64 26.32 2.60
C ASP A 161 -16.42 25.81 3.40
N TRP A 162 -16.64 24.77 4.22
CA TRP A 162 -15.55 24.10 4.94
C TRP A 162 -14.58 23.38 4.01
N LEU A 163 -15.09 22.67 3.00
CA LEU A 163 -14.29 21.98 1.98
C LEU A 163 -13.34 22.94 1.28
N LYS A 164 -13.84 24.09 0.81
CA LYS A 164 -13.01 25.15 0.20
C LYS A 164 -11.92 25.65 1.15
N LYS A 165 -12.25 25.83 2.43
CA LYS A 165 -11.30 26.23 3.47
C LYS A 165 -10.19 25.19 3.67
N TYR A 166 -10.56 23.91 3.76
CA TYR A 166 -9.61 22.81 3.93
C TYR A 166 -8.70 22.63 2.71
N VAL A 167 -9.23 22.79 1.48
CA VAL A 167 -8.42 22.81 0.26
C VAL A 167 -7.37 23.93 0.30
N GLN A 168 -7.76 25.12 0.77
CA GLN A 168 -6.83 26.23 0.91
C GLN A 168 -5.73 25.95 1.95
N TYR A 169 -6.09 25.36 3.09
CA TYR A 169 -5.12 24.99 4.13
C TYR A 169 -4.17 23.90 3.67
N GLY A 170 -4.71 22.87 3.04
CA GLY A 170 -3.98 21.69 2.63
C GLY A 170 -3.30 21.82 1.28
N LYS A 171 -3.41 22.94 0.56
CA LYS A 171 -3.03 23.07 -0.86
C LYS A 171 -1.69 22.41 -1.20
N SER A 172 -0.62 22.79 -0.49
CA SER A 172 0.72 22.23 -0.73
C SER A 172 0.83 20.73 -0.44
N SER A 173 0.05 20.22 0.51
CA SER A 173 0.02 18.81 0.88
C SER A 173 -0.88 17.98 -0.03
N LEU A 174 -2.04 18.50 -0.45
CA LEU A 174 -3.02 17.85 -1.32
C LEU A 174 -2.53 17.80 -2.79
N GLU A 175 -1.77 18.81 -3.22
CA GLU A 175 -1.11 18.83 -4.53
C GLU A 175 0.21 18.05 -4.54
N LYS A 176 0.73 17.63 -3.38
CA LYS A 176 1.96 16.85 -3.29
C LYS A 176 1.75 15.54 -4.04
N THR A 177 2.66 15.26 -4.96
CA THR A 177 2.70 13.98 -5.66
C THR A 177 4.08 13.36 -5.55
N VAL A 178 4.10 12.04 -5.32
CA VAL A 178 5.32 11.23 -5.37
C VAL A 178 5.02 10.07 -6.32
N TYR A 179 5.90 9.84 -7.30
CA TYR A 179 5.65 8.85 -8.35
C TYR A 179 5.94 7.43 -7.89
N PRO A 180 5.19 6.43 -8.38
CA PRO A 180 5.43 5.04 -8.02
C PRO A 180 6.75 4.54 -8.62
N ARG A 181 7.54 3.87 -7.79
CA ARG A 181 8.62 2.99 -8.26
C ARG A 181 8.01 1.64 -8.57
N VAL A 182 8.13 1.20 -9.81
CA VAL A 182 7.52 -0.04 -10.30
C VAL A 182 8.60 -1.08 -10.57
N SER A 183 8.43 -2.26 -9.99
CA SER A 183 9.31 -3.40 -10.15
C SER A 183 8.51 -4.64 -10.51
N LEU A 184 9.07 -5.49 -11.38
CA LEU A 184 8.54 -6.83 -11.64
C LEU A 184 9.31 -7.82 -10.78
N LEU A 185 8.60 -8.56 -9.93
CA LEU A 185 9.17 -9.49 -8.96
C LEU A 185 8.72 -10.91 -9.28
N GLN A 186 9.64 -11.87 -9.23
CA GLN A 186 9.31 -13.28 -9.40
C GLN A 186 10.13 -14.13 -8.43
N LYS A 187 9.46 -15.04 -7.69
CA LYS A 187 10.14 -15.85 -6.68
C LYS A 187 11.07 -16.89 -7.29
N ASP A 188 10.62 -17.56 -8.34
CA ASP A 188 11.34 -18.54 -9.14
C ASP A 188 10.73 -18.55 -10.55
N PRO A 189 11.38 -19.12 -11.58
CA PRO A 189 10.91 -19.06 -12.96
C PRO A 189 9.50 -19.62 -13.21
N SER A 190 8.97 -20.47 -12.33
CA SER A 190 7.63 -21.06 -12.44
C SER A 190 6.56 -20.33 -11.63
N SER A 191 6.98 -19.44 -10.72
CA SER A 191 6.07 -18.66 -9.90
C SER A 191 5.37 -17.55 -10.70
N PRO A 192 4.18 -17.11 -10.27
CA PRO A 192 3.52 -15.91 -10.77
C PRO A 192 4.43 -14.68 -10.69
N VAL A 193 4.28 -13.78 -11.65
CA VAL A 193 5.03 -12.51 -11.67
C VAL A 193 4.21 -11.44 -10.97
N ALA A 194 4.82 -10.75 -10.03
CA ALA A 194 4.21 -9.65 -9.29
C ALA A 194 4.70 -8.31 -9.83
N CYS A 195 3.78 -7.44 -10.24
CA CYS A 195 4.05 -6.03 -10.42
C CYS A 195 3.88 -5.31 -9.07
N HIS A 196 4.97 -4.79 -8.53
CA HIS A 196 5.00 -4.07 -7.26
C HIS A 196 5.22 -2.59 -7.54
N ALA A 197 4.25 -1.76 -7.15
CA ALA A 197 4.38 -0.32 -7.13
C ALA A 197 4.53 0.14 -5.68
N THR A 198 5.53 0.98 -5.38
CA THR A 198 5.78 1.48 -4.02
C THR A 198 6.32 2.90 -4.02
N GLY A 199 6.18 3.59 -2.89
CA GLY A 199 6.72 4.93 -2.67
C GLY A 199 5.91 6.04 -3.33
N PHE A 200 4.63 5.80 -3.65
CA PHE A 200 3.76 6.79 -4.30
C PHE A 200 2.85 7.50 -3.31
N TYR A 201 2.42 8.70 -3.67
CA TYR A 201 1.46 9.51 -2.93
C TYR A 201 0.75 10.46 -3.92
N PRO A 202 -0.59 10.66 -3.85
CA PRO A 202 -1.55 10.08 -2.90
C PRO A 202 -1.78 8.57 -3.10
N SER A 203 -2.65 7.95 -2.29
CA SER A 203 -2.93 6.51 -2.36
C SER A 203 -3.62 6.06 -3.65
N GLY A 204 -4.35 6.94 -4.32
CA GLY A 204 -5.10 6.64 -5.55
C GLY A 204 -4.19 6.17 -6.69
N VAL A 205 -4.25 4.88 -7.02
CA VAL A 205 -3.46 4.23 -8.07
C VAL A 205 -4.30 3.16 -8.77
N THR A 206 -4.11 3.01 -10.07
CA THR A 206 -4.69 1.91 -10.86
C THR A 206 -3.56 1.05 -11.39
N ILE A 207 -3.65 -0.27 -11.18
CA ILE A 207 -2.73 -1.24 -11.78
C ILE A 207 -3.52 -2.13 -12.71
N ASN A 208 -3.08 -2.20 -13.96
CA ASN A 208 -3.66 -3.06 -14.98
C ASN A 208 -2.57 -3.86 -15.68
N TRP A 209 -2.92 -5.07 -16.13
CA TRP A 209 -2.07 -5.84 -17.03
C TRP A 209 -2.55 -5.69 -18.45
N GLN A 210 -1.62 -5.57 -19.39
CA GLN A 210 -1.94 -5.58 -20.81
C GLN A 210 -1.29 -6.79 -21.48
N LYS A 211 -2.03 -7.47 -22.35
CA LYS A 211 -1.57 -8.56 -23.21
C LYS A 211 -1.66 -8.10 -24.65
N ASN A 212 -0.53 -7.99 -25.34
CA ASN A 212 -0.44 -7.56 -26.73
C ASN A 212 -1.11 -6.19 -27.00
N GLY A 213 -1.07 -5.29 -26.00
CA GLY A 213 -1.65 -3.94 -26.09
C GLY A 213 -3.15 -3.85 -25.76
N GLN A 214 -3.78 -4.95 -25.35
CA GLN A 214 -5.16 -4.97 -24.85
C GLN A 214 -5.17 -5.23 -23.34
N ASP A 215 -6.15 -4.69 -22.64
CA ASP A 215 -6.32 -4.92 -21.20
C ASP A 215 -6.59 -6.40 -20.92
N HIS A 216 -6.05 -6.88 -19.81
CA HIS A 216 -6.08 -8.28 -19.41
C HIS A 216 -6.31 -8.38 -17.90
N ASP A 217 -7.42 -9.01 -17.53
CA ASP A 217 -7.93 -9.17 -16.18
C ASP A 217 -7.99 -10.65 -15.73
N GLU A 218 -7.90 -11.60 -16.66
CA GLU A 218 -7.83 -13.03 -16.36
C GLU A 218 -6.55 -13.38 -15.59
N ASP A 219 -6.64 -14.27 -14.60
CA ASP A 219 -5.50 -14.74 -13.78
C ASP A 219 -4.71 -13.62 -13.05
N VAL A 220 -5.35 -12.46 -12.86
CA VAL A 220 -4.79 -11.31 -12.12
C VAL A 220 -5.29 -11.29 -10.67
N ASP A 221 -4.36 -11.19 -9.72
CA ASP A 221 -4.62 -10.98 -8.30
C ASP A 221 -4.09 -9.61 -7.85
N LEU A 222 -4.97 -8.60 -7.79
CA LEU A 222 -4.64 -7.28 -7.25
C LEU A 222 -4.82 -7.28 -5.74
N ARG A 223 -3.74 -6.96 -5.01
CA ARG A 223 -3.76 -6.84 -3.56
C ARG A 223 -4.21 -5.45 -3.12
N GLU A 224 -4.61 -5.37 -1.85
CA GLU A 224 -4.92 -4.11 -1.19
C GLU A 224 -3.72 -3.16 -1.18
N ILE A 225 -4.03 -1.86 -1.17
CA ILE A 225 -3.03 -0.80 -1.00
C ILE A 225 -2.62 -0.79 0.48
N VAL A 226 -1.32 -0.84 0.72
CA VAL A 226 -0.74 -0.85 2.07
C VAL A 226 0.03 0.45 2.29
N PRO A 227 -0.13 1.13 3.44
CA PRO A 227 0.67 2.30 3.78
C PRO A 227 2.11 1.92 4.16
N ASN A 228 3.05 2.80 3.84
CA ASN A 228 4.46 2.72 4.25
C ASN A 228 4.71 3.56 5.52
N GLU A 229 5.81 3.26 6.23
CA GLU A 229 6.22 4.00 7.44
C GLU A 229 6.52 5.48 7.15
N ASP A 230 6.93 5.81 5.92
CA ASP A 230 7.26 7.17 5.48
C ASP A 230 6.03 7.99 5.02
N GLY A 231 4.82 7.44 5.14
CA GLY A 231 3.57 8.07 4.72
C GLY A 231 3.26 7.96 3.22
N THR A 232 4.06 7.22 2.45
CA THR A 232 3.73 6.83 1.08
C THR A 232 2.93 5.51 1.05
N PHE A 233 2.54 5.05 -0.13
CA PHE A 233 1.76 3.83 -0.31
C PHE A 233 2.48 2.82 -1.19
N GLN A 234 2.05 1.56 -1.09
CA GLN A 234 2.47 0.47 -1.95
C GLN A 234 1.31 -0.45 -2.29
N VAL A 235 1.40 -1.11 -3.45
CA VAL A 235 0.39 -2.06 -3.92
C VAL A 235 1.07 -3.09 -4.82
N MET A 236 0.49 -4.28 -4.91
CA MET A 236 1.03 -5.38 -5.70
C MET A 236 -0.07 -6.07 -6.49
N SER A 237 0.17 -6.30 -7.78
CA SER A 237 -0.69 -7.12 -8.64
C SER A 237 0.09 -8.32 -9.15
N LYS A 238 -0.47 -9.53 -9.04
CA LYS A 238 0.16 -10.77 -9.52
C LYS A 238 -0.53 -11.27 -10.77
N LEU A 239 0.27 -11.62 -11.76
CA LEU A 239 -0.17 -12.30 -12.97
C LEU A 239 0.18 -13.78 -12.89
N ASN A 240 -0.84 -14.64 -12.86
CA ASN A 240 -0.71 -16.09 -12.66
C ASN A 240 -0.68 -16.87 -13.98
N VAL A 241 0.02 -16.33 -14.97
CA VAL A 241 0.21 -16.98 -16.28
C VAL A 241 1.47 -17.83 -16.31
N LYS A 242 1.44 -18.91 -17.09
CA LYS A 242 2.60 -19.81 -17.19
C LYS A 242 3.77 -19.15 -17.95
N PRO A 243 5.02 -19.50 -17.63
CA PRO A 243 6.19 -18.96 -18.33
C PRO A 243 6.18 -19.16 -19.85
N GLU A 244 5.66 -20.29 -20.32
CA GLU A 244 5.57 -20.58 -21.75
C GLU A 244 4.56 -19.67 -22.46
N GLU A 245 3.61 -19.11 -21.73
CA GLU A 245 2.55 -18.25 -22.26
C GLU A 245 3.02 -16.79 -22.32
N TRP A 246 3.56 -16.28 -21.21
CA TRP A 246 3.98 -14.87 -21.19
C TRP A 246 5.26 -14.62 -21.99
N LYS A 247 6.08 -15.64 -22.27
CA LYS A 247 7.19 -15.51 -23.22
C LYS A 247 6.73 -15.46 -24.69
N LYS A 248 5.52 -15.93 -25.01
CA LYS A 248 4.95 -15.90 -26.37
C LYS A 248 4.14 -14.63 -26.65
N ASN A 249 3.73 -13.92 -25.61
CA ASN A 249 2.88 -12.74 -25.70
C ASN A 249 3.61 -11.55 -25.09
N LYS A 250 3.22 -10.34 -25.47
CA LYS A 250 3.76 -9.13 -24.86
C LYS A 250 2.90 -8.74 -23.66
N TYR A 251 3.30 -9.14 -22.47
CA TYR A 251 2.67 -8.69 -21.23
C TYR A 251 3.31 -7.40 -20.72
N GLU A 252 2.49 -6.46 -20.23
CA GLU A 252 2.95 -5.21 -19.62
C GLU A 252 2.15 -4.92 -18.35
N CYS A 253 2.82 -4.55 -17.27
CA CYS A 253 2.16 -3.93 -16.13
C CYS A 253 2.07 -2.42 -16.35
N VAL A 254 0.85 -1.87 -16.29
CA VAL A 254 0.57 -0.44 -16.42
C VAL A 254 0.10 0.08 -15.07
N VAL A 255 0.87 1.00 -14.50
CA VAL A 255 0.57 1.65 -13.22
C VAL A 255 0.22 3.10 -13.50
N GLU A 256 -1.05 3.45 -13.35
CA GLU A 256 -1.57 4.80 -13.53
C GLU A 256 -1.73 5.47 -12.16
N HIS A 257 -1.07 6.62 -12.00
CA HIS A 257 -1.09 7.39 -10.77
C HIS A 257 -1.14 8.88 -11.13
N LYS A 258 -1.73 9.71 -10.27
CA LYS A 258 -1.88 11.17 -10.48
C LYS A 258 -0.59 11.86 -10.92
N SER A 259 0.55 11.40 -10.44
CA SER A 259 1.86 11.93 -10.83
C SER A 259 2.27 11.58 -12.26
N ARG A 260 2.05 10.33 -12.70
CA ARG A 260 2.53 9.75 -13.97
C ARG A 260 2.06 8.31 -14.14
N THR A 261 1.79 7.90 -15.37
CA THR A 261 1.68 6.49 -15.78
C THR A 261 3.08 5.87 -15.98
N THR A 262 3.32 4.70 -15.38
CA THR A 262 4.54 3.92 -15.55
C THR A 262 4.21 2.56 -16.14
N ARG A 263 4.97 2.13 -17.16
CA ARG A 263 4.78 0.86 -17.86
C ARG A 263 6.02 -0.01 -17.68
N SER A 264 5.80 -1.26 -17.29
CA SER A 264 6.86 -2.25 -17.13
C SER A 264 6.55 -3.45 -18.01
N VAL A 265 7.28 -3.57 -19.11
CA VAL A 265 7.18 -4.71 -20.02
C VAL A 265 7.74 -5.95 -19.33
N LEU A 266 7.00 -7.05 -19.39
CA LEU A 266 7.40 -8.31 -18.81
C LEU A 266 8.43 -9.01 -19.69
N THR A 267 9.70 -8.84 -19.34
CA THR A 267 10.84 -9.52 -19.96
C THR A 267 11.77 -10.07 -18.89
N GLU A 268 12.53 -11.13 -19.21
CA GLU A 268 13.42 -11.79 -18.25
C GLU A 268 14.45 -10.83 -17.62
N ASP A 269 14.96 -9.85 -18.38
CA ASP A 269 15.92 -8.84 -17.89
C ASP A 269 15.32 -7.80 -16.93
N LYS A 270 13.98 -7.67 -16.90
CA LYS A 270 13.25 -6.73 -16.03
C LYS A 270 12.73 -7.38 -14.76
N ILE A 271 12.69 -8.71 -14.72
CA ILE A 271 12.26 -9.47 -13.56
C ILE A 271 13.38 -9.48 -12.52
N ILE A 272 13.05 -9.02 -11.32
CA ILE A 272 13.91 -9.13 -10.14
C ILE A 272 13.55 -10.44 -9.44
N THR A 273 14.53 -11.33 -9.30
CA THR A 273 14.38 -12.62 -8.62
C THR A 273 15.54 -12.84 -7.65
N ASN A 274 15.25 -13.49 -6.52
CA ASN A 274 16.26 -13.96 -5.57
C ASN A 274 16.67 -15.42 -5.86
N TYR A 275 16.10 -16.03 -6.91
CA TYR A 275 16.44 -17.38 -7.34
C TYR A 275 17.83 -17.38 -8.00
N GLY A 276 18.78 -18.12 -7.42
CA GLY A 276 20.14 -18.27 -7.97
C GLY A 276 21.21 -17.31 -7.45
N SER A 277 20.90 -16.37 -6.55
CA SER A 277 21.94 -15.55 -5.89
C SER A 277 22.86 -16.34 -4.95
N ASN A 278 22.54 -17.62 -4.69
CA ASN A 278 23.36 -18.57 -3.93
C ASN A 278 24.12 -19.57 -4.81
N SER A 279 24.04 -19.49 -6.15
CA SER A 279 25.01 -20.21 -6.97
C SER A 279 26.22 -19.31 -7.13
N SER A 280 27.22 -19.56 -6.30
CA SER A 280 28.60 -19.20 -6.59
C SER A 280 28.93 -19.66 -8.01
N GLU A 281 28.76 -18.80 -9.01
CA GLU A 281 29.63 -18.82 -10.18
C GLU A 281 31.01 -18.43 -9.66
N SER A 282 31.67 -19.38 -8.99
CA SER A 282 33.09 -19.36 -8.85
C SER A 282 33.62 -19.34 -10.27
N LEU A 283 34.07 -18.16 -10.71
CA LEU A 283 35.03 -18.00 -11.81
C LEU A 283 35.99 -19.21 -11.80
N PRO A 284 36.42 -19.75 -12.95
CA PRO A 284 37.23 -20.97 -13.04
C PRO A 284 38.69 -20.76 -12.58
N ILE A 285 38.87 -20.15 -11.41
CA ILE A 285 40.16 -19.84 -10.80
C ILE A 285 40.71 -21.11 -10.11
N ILE A 286 39.84 -22.01 -9.65
CA ILE A 286 40.24 -23.25 -8.93
C ILE A 286 41.15 -24.16 -9.79
N PRO A 287 40.84 -24.51 -11.05
CA PRO A 287 41.75 -25.32 -11.87
C PRO A 287 43.06 -24.58 -12.22
N ILE A 288 43.05 -23.25 -12.29
CA ILE A 288 44.25 -22.44 -12.59
C ILE A 288 45.21 -22.44 -11.39
N ILE A 289 44.70 -22.30 -10.16
CA ILE A 289 45.53 -22.34 -8.95
C ILE A 289 46.17 -23.73 -8.77
N ILE A 290 45.42 -24.81 -8.98
CA ILE A 290 45.96 -26.18 -8.87
C ILE A 290 47.08 -26.40 -9.91
N GLY A 291 46.88 -25.95 -11.15
CA GLY A 291 47.89 -26.02 -12.20
C GLY A 291 49.16 -25.22 -11.87
N ALA A 292 49.01 -24.01 -11.35
CA ALA A 292 50.14 -23.15 -10.96
C ALA A 292 50.94 -23.74 -9.79
N VAL A 293 50.28 -24.28 -8.77
CA VAL A 293 50.94 -24.88 -7.60
C VAL A 293 51.71 -26.15 -8.01
N ALA A 294 51.14 -26.99 -8.88
CA ALA A 294 51.83 -28.17 -9.39
C ALA A 294 53.09 -27.81 -10.21
N ALA A 295 53.01 -26.77 -11.05
CA ALA A 295 54.15 -26.30 -11.83
C ALA A 295 55.28 -25.75 -10.92
N VAL A 296 54.94 -24.97 -9.90
CA VAL A 296 55.92 -24.45 -8.93
C VAL A 296 56.59 -25.58 -8.15
N LEU A 297 55.82 -26.59 -7.70
CA LEU A 297 56.37 -27.75 -7.01
C LEU A 297 57.37 -28.53 -7.88
N LEU A 298 57.07 -28.72 -9.16
CA LEU A 298 57.98 -29.41 -10.10
C LEU A 298 59.28 -28.62 -10.31
N VAL A 299 59.21 -27.28 -10.40
CA VAL A 299 60.41 -26.43 -10.50
C VAL A 299 61.25 -26.54 -9.23
N VAL A 300 60.64 -26.49 -8.05
CA VAL A 300 61.35 -26.62 -6.76
C VAL A 300 62.05 -27.98 -6.65
N ILE A 301 61.38 -29.06 -7.03
CA ILE A 301 61.97 -30.41 -7.03
C ILE A 301 63.13 -30.48 -8.02
N GLY A 302 63.00 -29.91 -9.22
CA GLY A 302 64.06 -29.85 -10.22
C GLY A 302 65.30 -29.10 -9.73
N VAL A 303 65.10 -27.92 -9.11
CA VAL A 303 66.18 -27.11 -8.53
C VAL A 303 66.86 -27.83 -7.37
N ALA A 304 66.10 -28.45 -6.46
CA ALA A 304 66.66 -29.22 -5.36
C ALA A 304 67.48 -30.42 -5.87
N GLY A 305 66.98 -31.15 -6.88
CA GLY A 305 67.69 -32.24 -7.53
C GLY A 305 69.00 -31.77 -8.17
N TYR A 306 68.99 -30.62 -8.86
CA TYR A 306 70.18 -30.03 -9.47
C TYR A 306 71.22 -29.59 -8.43
N CYS A 307 70.80 -28.97 -7.33
CA CYS A 307 71.68 -28.59 -6.22
C CYS A 307 72.35 -29.81 -5.58
N VAL A 308 71.63 -30.91 -5.38
CA VAL A 308 72.19 -32.17 -4.86
C VAL A 308 73.16 -32.80 -5.86
N TYR A 309 72.86 -32.74 -7.16
CA TYR A 309 73.74 -33.22 -8.22
C TYR A 309 75.07 -32.45 -8.25
N GLN A 310 75.05 -31.12 -8.19
CA GLN A 310 76.27 -30.32 -8.09
C GLN A 310 77.08 -30.65 -6.83
N LYS A 311 76.41 -30.90 -5.69
CA LYS A 311 77.08 -31.26 -4.44
C LYS A 311 77.78 -32.62 -4.50
N ARG A 312 77.28 -33.59 -5.30
CA ARG A 312 77.96 -34.89 -5.52
C ARG A 312 79.14 -34.79 -6.47
N ASN A 313 79.13 -33.88 -7.45
CA ASN A 313 80.24 -33.69 -8.40
C ASN A 313 81.43 -32.89 -7.83
N GLY A 314 81.32 -32.35 -6.61
CA GLY A 314 82.40 -31.64 -5.92
C GLY A 314 83.33 -32.50 -5.04
N PHE A 315 83.06 -33.80 -4.87
CA PHE A 315 83.91 -34.67 -4.05
C PHE A 315 85.09 -35.24 -4.86
N LYS A 316 86.29 -34.67 -4.66
CA LYS A 316 87.55 -35.34 -5.00
C LYS A 316 87.92 -36.32 -3.88
N PRO A 317 88.18 -37.61 -4.15
CA PRO A 317 88.66 -38.53 -3.12
C PRO A 317 90.09 -38.16 -2.69
N VAL A 318 90.34 -38.10 -1.39
CA VAL A 318 91.69 -37.95 -0.83
C VAL A 318 92.39 -39.31 -0.89
N SER A 319 93.51 -39.38 -1.60
CA SER A 319 94.40 -40.54 -1.62
C SER A 319 95.13 -40.65 -0.27
N GLY A 320 94.82 -41.69 0.50
CA GLY A 320 95.60 -42.07 1.66
C GLY A 320 96.86 -42.83 1.23
N LYS A 321 98.05 -42.26 1.48
CA LYS A 321 99.33 -42.98 1.39
C LYS A 321 99.46 -43.89 2.62
N PHE A 322 99.57 -45.19 2.39
CA PHE A 322 100.06 -46.14 3.38
C PHE A 322 101.55 -45.89 3.64
N LEU A 323 101.91 -45.67 4.91
CA LEU A 323 103.29 -45.73 5.39
C LEU A 323 103.52 -47.10 6.00
N THR A 324 104.41 -47.87 5.39
CA THR A 324 105.02 -49.08 5.91
C THR A 324 106.01 -48.69 7.00
N ILE A 325 105.89 -49.24 8.21
CA ILE A 325 106.97 -49.23 9.19
C ILE A 325 107.28 -50.70 9.50
N SER A 326 108.48 -51.10 9.11
CA SER A 326 109.16 -52.31 9.55
C SER A 326 109.81 -52.04 10.90
N PHE A 327 109.62 -52.92 11.88
CA PHE A 327 110.65 -53.71 12.57
C PHE A 327 109.98 -54.73 13.49
#